data_AF-A0A0K1E7T6-F1
#
_entry.id   AF-A0A0K1E7T6-F1
#
_cell.length_a   1.000
_cell.length_b   1.000
_cell.length_c   1.000
_cell.angle_alpha   90.00
_cell.angle_beta   90.00
_cell.angle_gamma   90.00
#
_symmetry.space_group_name_H-M   'P 1'
#
loop_
_entity.id
_entity.type
_entity.pdbx_description
1 polymer ?
#
loop_
_entity_poly.entity_id
_entity_poly.type
_entity_poly.pdbx_seq_one_letter_code
_entity_poly.pdbx_strand_id
1 'polypeptide(L)'
;MQHHNGVFRSTDAGLHWEDIQNAAPSVFGFAVAVHPEDPDTAWLVPAVKDETRVPVDAKVVVARTRDGGRSWAVLREGLPQEHAYDITYRHALDVDASNDRLAFGSTTGSLWTTENQGDAWQAISHHLPPIHCVRFEA
;
A
#
# COMPACT_ATOMS: atom_id res chain seq x y z
N MET A 1 18.71 3.99 -15.10
CA MET A 1 17.75 4.81 -14.34
C MET A 1 16.46 4.00 -14.22
N GLN A 2 15.96 3.76 -13.01
CA GLN A 2 14.58 3.29 -12.83
C GLN A 2 13.71 4.53 -12.66
N HIS A 3 12.72 4.74 -13.52
CA HIS A 3 11.68 5.74 -13.30
C HIS A 3 10.66 5.17 -12.31
N HIS A 4 10.29 5.98 -11.32
CA HIS A 4 9.43 5.61 -10.21
C HIS A 4 8.24 6.58 -10.10
N ASN A 5 7.72 7.03 -11.24
CA ASN A 5 6.78 8.14 -11.27
C ASN A 5 5.39 7.64 -11.61
N GLY A 6 4.62 7.30 -10.58
CA GLY A 6 3.17 7.29 -10.67
C GLY A 6 2.50 5.97 -10.39
N VAL A 7 1.18 6.08 -10.31
CA VAL A 7 0.24 4.96 -10.27
C VAL A 7 -0.38 4.90 -11.66
N PHE A 8 -0.39 3.74 -12.27
CA PHE A 8 -0.98 3.56 -13.60
C PHE A 8 -2.01 2.46 -13.56
N ARG A 9 -3.06 2.59 -14.36
CA ARG A 9 -4.07 1.56 -14.56
C ARG A 9 -4.22 1.23 -16.03
N SER A 10 -4.38 -0.06 -16.31
CA SER A 10 -4.82 -0.55 -17.60
C SER A 10 -6.12 -1.33 -17.44
N THR A 11 -7.01 -1.21 -18.41
CA THR A 11 -8.27 -1.97 -18.50
C THR A 11 -8.29 -2.89 -19.72
N ASP A 12 -7.18 -3.03 -20.43
CA ASP A 12 -7.06 -3.74 -21.71
C ASP A 12 -5.84 -4.66 -21.74
N ALA A 13 -5.61 -5.38 -20.64
CA ALA A 13 -4.51 -6.33 -20.48
C ALA A 13 -3.11 -5.70 -20.66
N GLY A 14 -2.96 -4.43 -20.30
CA GLY A 14 -1.68 -3.71 -20.32
C GLY A 14 -1.31 -3.11 -21.68
N LEU A 15 -2.23 -3.10 -22.66
CA LEU A 15 -1.98 -2.50 -23.97
C LEU A 15 -1.91 -0.96 -23.88
N HIS A 16 -2.78 -0.35 -23.08
CA HIS A 16 -2.76 1.07 -22.77
C HIS A 16 -2.79 1.29 -21.25
N TRP A 17 -2.14 2.37 -20.82
CA TRP A 17 -2.04 2.75 -19.41
C TRP A 17 -2.49 4.20 -19.22
N GLU A 18 -3.40 4.41 -18.28
CA GLU A 18 -3.82 5.72 -17.80
C GLU A 18 -2.98 6.10 -16.57
N ASP A 19 -2.46 7.32 -16.56
CA ASP A 19 -1.72 7.90 -15.43
C ASP A 19 -2.70 8.43 -14.37
N ILE A 20 -2.63 7.85 -13.17
CA ILE A 20 -3.42 8.26 -12.01
C ILE A 20 -2.59 9.24 -11.18
N GLN A 21 -2.88 10.53 -11.37
CA GLN A 21 -2.14 11.62 -10.73
C GLN A 21 -2.71 12.07 -9.38
N ASN A 22 -3.91 11.60 -9.02
CA ASN A 22 -4.66 12.06 -7.84
C ASN A 22 -4.64 11.05 -6.67
N ALA A 23 -3.78 10.02 -6.72
CA ALA A 23 -3.59 9.13 -5.59
C ALA A 23 -3.02 9.91 -4.39
N ALA A 24 -3.71 9.84 -3.25
CA ALA A 24 -3.37 10.57 -2.04
C ALA A 24 -2.85 9.63 -0.95
N PRO A 25 -1.90 10.07 -0.10
CA PRO A 25 -1.22 11.37 -0.12
C PRO A 25 -0.09 11.51 -1.16
N SER A 26 0.28 10.43 -1.85
CA SER A 26 1.35 10.46 -2.85
C SER A 26 1.09 9.40 -3.93
N VAL A 27 1.50 9.71 -5.16
CA VAL A 27 1.54 8.77 -6.29
C VAL A 27 2.83 7.93 -6.31
N PHE A 28 3.70 8.11 -5.31
CA PHE A 28 4.92 7.33 -5.15
C PHE A 28 4.76 6.27 -4.05
N GLY A 29 5.23 5.06 -4.36
CA GLY A 29 5.27 3.92 -3.46
C GLY A 29 5.90 2.72 -4.16
N PHE A 30 5.92 1.57 -3.49
CA PHE A 30 6.41 0.32 -4.09
C PHE A 30 5.35 -0.77 -4.15
N ALA A 31 4.50 -0.83 -3.13
CA ALA A 31 3.53 -1.89 -2.95
C ALA A 31 2.19 -1.53 -3.59
N VAL A 32 1.60 -2.51 -4.27
CA VAL A 32 0.22 -2.49 -4.76
C VAL A 32 -0.40 -3.86 -4.52
N ALA A 33 -1.65 -3.88 -4.05
CA ALA A 33 -2.49 -5.07 -4.02
C ALA A 33 -3.85 -4.73 -4.64
N VAL A 34 -4.45 -5.71 -5.32
CA VAL A 34 -5.75 -5.56 -5.99
C VAL A 34 -6.70 -6.59 -5.42
N HIS A 35 -7.95 -6.21 -5.21
CA HIS A 35 -8.98 -7.12 -4.72
C HIS A 35 -9.23 -8.21 -5.78
N PRO A 36 -9.13 -9.51 -5.45
CA PRO A 36 -9.16 -10.58 -6.45
C PRO A 36 -10.52 -10.76 -7.13
N GLU A 37 -11.61 -10.33 -6.50
CA GLU A 37 -12.96 -10.37 -7.07
C GLU A 37 -13.54 -9.00 -7.49
N ASP A 38 -12.87 -7.90 -7.20
CA ASP A 38 -13.33 -6.53 -7.49
C ASP A 38 -12.20 -5.72 -8.13
N PRO A 39 -12.13 -5.68 -9.48
CA PRO A 39 -11.01 -5.07 -10.18
C PRO A 39 -10.93 -3.53 -10.03
N ASP A 40 -11.95 -2.89 -9.45
CA ASP A 40 -11.94 -1.45 -9.15
C ASP A 40 -11.37 -1.15 -7.75
N THR A 41 -11.14 -2.17 -6.91
CA THR A 41 -10.59 -2.00 -5.57
C THR A 41 -9.09 -2.36 -5.53
N ALA A 42 -8.28 -1.42 -5.06
CA ALA A 42 -6.83 -1.60 -4.90
C ALA A 42 -6.28 -0.78 -3.73
N TRP A 43 -5.14 -1.23 -3.21
CA TRP A 43 -4.43 -0.59 -2.09
C TRP A 43 -2.97 -0.30 -2.44
N LEU A 44 -2.47 0.81 -1.92
CA LEU A 44 -1.08 1.25 -2.02
C LEU A 44 -0.52 1.58 -0.62
N VAL A 45 0.79 1.47 -0.45
CA VAL A 45 1.50 2.04 0.71
C VAL A 45 2.40 3.19 0.22
N PRO A 46 1.92 4.45 0.30
CA PRO A 46 2.60 5.59 -0.29
C PRO A 46 3.78 6.10 0.55
N ALA A 47 4.73 6.73 -0.13
CA ALA A 47 5.89 7.40 0.43
C ALA A 47 6.15 8.73 -0.28
N VAL A 48 7.08 9.56 0.20
CA VAL A 48 7.30 10.91 -0.35
C VAL A 48 7.78 10.85 -1.80
N LYS A 49 8.95 10.26 -2.07
CA LYS A 49 9.55 10.12 -3.41
C LYS A 49 10.77 9.21 -3.40
N ASP A 50 11.37 8.95 -4.56
CA ASP A 50 12.53 8.07 -4.72
C ASP A 50 13.78 8.57 -3.99
N GLU A 51 14.00 9.88 -3.91
CA GLU A 51 15.11 10.47 -3.13
C GLU A 51 14.77 10.70 -1.65
N THR A 52 13.53 10.44 -1.23
CA THR A 52 13.07 10.61 0.15
C THR A 52 12.12 9.48 0.52
N ARG A 53 12.71 8.31 0.81
CA ARG A 53 11.97 7.08 1.07
C ARG A 53 11.55 7.00 2.54
N VAL A 54 10.58 7.82 2.88
CA VAL A 54 9.85 7.78 4.16
C VAL A 54 8.35 8.02 3.89
N PRO A 55 7.45 7.69 4.84
CA PRO A 55 6.04 8.05 4.73
C PRO A 55 5.84 9.56 4.62
N VAL A 56 4.80 9.98 3.90
CA VAL A 56 4.41 11.39 3.79
C VAL A 56 4.09 11.94 5.19
N ASP A 57 4.59 13.14 5.50
CA ASP A 57 4.46 13.79 6.81
C ASP A 57 4.93 12.93 8.02
N ALA A 58 5.77 11.93 7.78
CA ALA A 58 6.17 10.93 8.77
C ALA A 58 4.97 10.17 9.38
N LYS A 59 3.95 9.89 8.56
CA LYS A 59 2.74 9.13 8.93
C LYS A 59 2.54 7.93 8.01
N VAL A 60 2.49 6.73 8.56
CA VAL A 60 2.16 5.53 7.78
C VAL A 60 0.67 5.56 7.47
N VAL A 61 0.34 5.37 6.21
CA VAL A 61 -1.04 5.23 5.73
C VAL A 61 -1.10 4.14 4.68
N VAL A 62 -2.29 3.60 4.46
CA VAL A 62 -2.62 2.80 3.28
C VAL A 62 -3.63 3.60 2.47
N ALA A 63 -3.38 3.78 1.17
CA ALA A 63 -4.32 4.43 0.27
C ALA A 63 -5.19 3.35 -0.39
N ARG A 64 -6.51 3.53 -0.40
CA ARG A 64 -7.46 2.61 -1.05
C ARG A 64 -8.29 3.33 -2.10
N THR A 65 -8.42 2.74 -3.27
CA THR A 65 -9.47 3.09 -4.23
C THR A 65 -10.53 1.97 -4.24
N ARG A 66 -11.76 2.33 -4.59
CA ARG A 66 -12.89 1.41 -4.86
C ARG A 66 -13.59 1.72 -6.18
N ASP A 67 -12.98 2.57 -6.99
CA ASP A 67 -13.55 3.06 -8.24
C ASP A 67 -12.50 3.10 -9.36
N GLY A 68 -11.49 2.25 -9.23
CA GLY A 68 -10.43 2.05 -10.21
C GLY A 68 -9.50 3.25 -10.35
N GLY A 69 -9.23 3.94 -9.24
CA GLY A 69 -8.27 5.04 -9.13
C GLY A 69 -8.86 6.43 -9.32
N ARG A 70 -10.18 6.58 -9.49
CA ARG A 70 -10.84 7.89 -9.64
C ARG A 70 -10.88 8.66 -8.32
N SER A 71 -11.04 7.97 -7.20
CA SER A 71 -10.96 8.52 -5.85
C SER A 71 -10.19 7.59 -4.91
N TRP A 72 -9.66 8.19 -3.83
CA TRP A 72 -8.77 7.52 -2.88
C TRP A 72 -9.14 7.87 -1.44
N ALA A 73 -9.29 6.85 -0.60
CA ALA A 73 -9.40 6.96 0.84
C ALA A 73 -8.01 6.79 1.49
N VAL A 74 -7.70 7.64 2.47
CA VAL A 74 -6.47 7.56 3.26
C VAL A 74 -6.76 6.83 4.57
N LEU A 75 -6.30 5.59 4.67
CA LEU A 75 -6.53 4.68 5.78
C LEU A 75 -5.37 4.78 6.77
N ARG A 76 -5.67 5.14 8.02
CA ARG A 76 -4.65 5.53 9.02
C ARG A 76 -4.91 5.06 10.44
N GLU A 77 -6.10 4.52 10.70
CA GLU A 77 -6.45 4.06 12.04
C GLU A 77 -5.60 2.86 12.44
N GLY A 78 -4.96 2.94 13.61
CA GLY A 78 -4.05 1.90 14.11
C GLY A 78 -2.63 1.94 13.53
N LEU A 79 -2.31 2.89 12.64
CA LEU A 79 -0.98 3.07 12.05
C LEU A 79 -0.21 4.25 12.70
N PRO A 80 1.14 4.23 12.75
CA PRO A 80 1.92 5.34 13.30
C PRO A 80 1.66 6.67 12.58
N GLN A 81 1.24 7.69 13.33
CA GLN A 81 0.86 9.02 12.79
C GLN A 81 1.87 10.14 13.13
N GLU A 82 3.03 9.77 13.65
CA GLU A 82 4.14 10.67 13.93
C GLU A 82 5.45 9.88 13.93
N HIS A 83 6.55 10.55 13.58
CA HIS A 83 7.91 9.99 13.62
C HIS A 83 8.06 8.62 12.93
N ALA A 84 7.27 8.35 11.89
CA ALA A 84 7.35 7.11 11.14
C ALA A 84 8.40 7.19 10.02
N TYR A 85 9.18 6.12 9.89
CA TYR A 85 10.24 5.97 8.88
C TYR A 85 10.13 4.62 8.13
N ASP A 86 8.98 3.96 8.27
CA ASP A 86 8.68 2.67 7.67
C ASP A 86 8.50 2.80 6.15
N ILE A 87 9.14 1.91 5.38
CA ILE A 87 8.89 1.77 3.94
C ILE A 87 8.43 0.34 3.65
N THR A 88 7.39 0.20 2.83
CA THR A 88 6.90 -1.11 2.38
C THR A 88 7.49 -1.44 1.01
N TYR A 89 8.11 -2.61 0.89
CA TYR A 89 8.64 -3.10 -0.38
C TYR A 89 7.53 -3.71 -1.26
N ARG A 90 7.86 -3.92 -2.55
CA ARG A 90 6.91 -4.32 -3.61
C ARG A 90 6.07 -5.56 -3.27
N HIS A 91 6.66 -6.55 -2.62
CA HIS A 91 5.99 -7.80 -2.25
C HIS A 91 5.55 -7.83 -0.79
N ALA A 92 5.69 -6.72 -0.06
CA ALA A 92 5.42 -6.65 1.38
C ALA A 92 4.01 -6.12 1.70
N LEU A 93 3.07 -6.22 0.76
CA LEU A 93 1.63 -5.99 0.95
C LEU A 93 0.91 -7.17 0.29
N ASP A 94 -0.03 -7.77 1.01
CA ASP A 94 -0.89 -8.82 0.49
C ASP A 94 -2.33 -8.68 0.96
N VAL A 95 -3.25 -9.23 0.17
CA VAL A 95 -4.67 -9.36 0.48
C VAL A 95 -5.02 -10.84 0.47
N ASP A 96 -5.79 -11.29 1.45
CA ASP A 96 -6.19 -12.69 1.53
C ASP A 96 -7.30 -13.03 0.53
N ALA A 97 -7.59 -14.32 0.34
CA ALA A 97 -8.63 -14.78 -0.58
C ALA A 97 -10.06 -14.41 -0.16
N SER A 98 -10.28 -14.07 1.11
CA SER A 98 -11.59 -13.58 1.60
C SER A 98 -11.82 -12.11 1.26
N ASN A 99 -10.76 -11.40 0.91
CA ASN A 99 -10.71 -9.99 0.52
C ASN A 99 -10.93 -9.00 1.65
N ASP A 100 -11.17 -9.47 2.87
CA ASP A 100 -11.35 -8.63 4.04
C ASP A 100 -10.05 -8.39 4.79
N ARG A 101 -9.07 -9.31 4.66
CA ARG A 101 -7.80 -9.22 5.37
C ARG A 101 -6.69 -8.73 4.47
N LEU A 102 -5.91 -7.79 4.98
CA LEU A 102 -4.66 -7.36 4.38
C LEU A 102 -3.56 -7.41 5.44
N ALA A 103 -2.33 -7.64 4.98
CA ALA A 103 -1.15 -7.48 5.80
C ALA A 103 -0.07 -6.76 5.03
N PHE A 104 0.68 -5.89 5.71
CA PHE A 104 1.89 -5.31 5.13
C PHE A 104 3.03 -5.19 6.13
N GLY A 105 4.25 -5.32 5.59
CA GLY A 105 5.49 -5.23 6.35
C GLY A 105 6.33 -4.03 5.94
N SER A 106 7.24 -3.62 6.82
CA SER A 106 8.18 -2.54 6.55
C SER A 106 9.66 -2.95 6.57
N THR A 107 10.48 -2.08 6.00
CA THR A 107 11.95 -2.15 6.03
C THR A 107 12.53 -2.05 7.43
N THR A 108 11.79 -1.50 8.38
CA THR A 108 12.17 -1.30 9.78
C THR A 108 11.67 -2.43 10.69
N GLY A 109 11.04 -3.47 10.14
CA GLY A 109 10.66 -4.66 10.89
C GLY A 109 9.26 -4.63 11.51
N SER A 110 8.44 -3.66 11.12
CA SER A 110 7.04 -3.60 11.54
C SER A 110 6.16 -4.42 10.61
N LEU A 111 5.19 -5.14 11.18
CA LEU A 111 4.18 -5.92 10.47
C LEU A 111 2.81 -5.53 10.99
N TRP A 112 1.91 -5.14 10.10
CA TRP A 112 0.52 -4.82 10.42
C TRP A 112 -0.45 -5.69 9.64
N THR A 113 -1.63 -5.88 10.23
CA THR A 113 -2.75 -6.57 9.61
C THR A 113 -4.05 -5.82 9.83
N THR A 114 -5.05 -6.09 9.01
CA THR A 114 -6.42 -5.58 9.11
C THR A 114 -7.38 -6.72 8.76
N GLU A 115 -8.61 -6.67 9.28
CA GLU A 115 -9.70 -7.59 8.92
C GLU A 115 -10.92 -6.86 8.34
N ASN A 116 -10.74 -5.60 7.96
CA ASN A 116 -11.80 -4.74 7.43
C ASN A 116 -11.31 -3.88 6.26
N GLN A 117 -10.57 -4.50 5.34
CA GLN A 117 -10.12 -3.87 4.09
C GLN A 117 -9.28 -2.59 4.31
N GLY A 118 -8.61 -2.52 5.46
CA GLY A 118 -7.74 -1.44 5.88
C GLY A 118 -8.42 -0.31 6.65
N ASP A 119 -9.71 -0.40 6.97
CA ASP A 119 -10.38 0.66 7.74
C ASP A 119 -9.75 0.83 9.14
N ALA A 120 -9.30 -0.26 9.77
CA ALA A 120 -8.50 -0.25 10.99
C ALA A 120 -7.38 -1.30 10.96
N TRP A 121 -6.20 -0.93 11.46
CA TRP A 121 -5.00 -1.76 11.47
C TRP A 121 -4.57 -2.15 12.88
N GLN A 122 -3.95 -3.33 12.99
CA GLN A 122 -3.31 -3.82 14.19
C GLN A 122 -1.85 -4.15 13.90
N ALA A 123 -0.95 -3.72 14.78
CA ALA A 123 0.44 -4.16 14.75
C ALA A 123 0.57 -5.59 15.28
N ILE A 124 1.21 -6.46 14.50
CA ILE A 124 1.60 -7.82 14.91
C ILE A 124 2.98 -7.78 15.58
N SER A 125 3.92 -7.00 15.02
CA SER A 125 5.28 -6.83 15.55
C SER A 125 5.89 -5.52 15.08
N HIS A 126 6.87 -5.02 15.83
CA HIS A 126 7.75 -3.88 15.48
C HIS A 126 9.24 -4.26 15.50
N HIS A 127 9.56 -5.55 15.59
CA HIS A 127 10.90 -6.03 15.91
C HIS A 127 11.39 -7.16 15.00
N LEU A 128 10.76 -7.35 13.85
CA LEU A 128 11.26 -8.31 12.86
C LEU A 128 12.51 -7.73 12.15
N PRO A 129 13.30 -8.58 11.48
CA PRO A 129 14.20 -8.10 10.43
C PRO A 129 13.43 -7.36 9.32
N PRO A 130 14.12 -6.62 8.43
CA PRO A 130 13.48 -6.00 7.27
C PRO A 130 12.61 -6.98 6.49
N ILE A 131 11.33 -6.62 6.29
CA ILE A 131 10.36 -7.52 5.67
C ILE A 131 10.36 -7.30 4.16
N HIS A 132 10.80 -8.30 3.42
CA HIS A 132 10.86 -8.25 1.95
C HIS A 132 9.58 -8.72 1.26
N CYS A 133 8.84 -9.60 1.92
CA CYS A 133 7.64 -10.23 1.38
C CYS A 133 6.66 -10.53 2.52
N VAL A 134 5.37 -10.32 2.27
CA VAL A 134 4.26 -10.79 3.09
C VAL A 134 3.35 -11.56 2.16
N ARG A 135 2.90 -12.75 2.57
CA ARG A 135 1.88 -13.53 1.86
C ARG A 135 0.97 -14.27 2.82
N PHE A 136 -0.32 -14.27 2.53
CA PHE A 136 -1.26 -15.22 3.11
C PHE A 136 -1.09 -16.59 2.46
N GLU A 137 -1.29 -17.65 3.23
CA GLU A 137 -1.41 -19.00 2.67
C GLU A 137 -2.76 -19.15 1.94
N ALA A 138 -2.74 -19.88 0.83
CA ALA A 138 -3.91 -20.17 0.01
C ALA A 138 -4.74 -21.33 0.56
#